data_AF-A0A7I7K7N4-F1
#
_entry.id   AF-A0A7I7K7N4-F1
#
_cell.length_a   1.000
_cell.length_b   1.000
_cell.length_c   1.000
_cell.angle_alpha   90.00
_cell.angle_beta   90.00
_cell.angle_gamma   90.00
#
_symmetry.space_group_name_H-M   'P 1'
#
loop_
_entity.id
_entity.type
_entity.pdbx_description
1 polymer ?
#
loop_
_entity_poly.entity_id
_entity_poly.type
_entity_poly.pdbx_seq_one_letter_code
_entity_poly.pdbx_strand_id
1 'polypeptide(L)'
;MDGGGGCESPDPGTGDVTTDVLADLQAGLLDDATAARVRRIVRTDPHAAQTLAGLDAVRRHLAELGADPDSAPAVPPAVLARIRAALRDVPRR
;
A
#
# COMPACT_ATOMS: atom_id res chain seq x y z
N MET A 1 9.53 -30.90 -18.46
CA MET A 1 10.79 -30.17 -18.16
C MET A 1 10.80 -28.95 -19.07
N ASP A 2 9.88 -28.01 -18.89
CA ASP A 2 9.85 -26.98 -17.82
C ASP A 2 11.05 -26.02 -17.98
N GLY A 3 10.89 -24.70 -18.10
CA GLY A 3 9.70 -23.88 -17.95
C GLY A 3 9.81 -22.60 -18.78
N GLY A 4 8.77 -22.33 -19.56
CA GLY A 4 8.46 -21.00 -20.06
C GLY A 4 7.65 -20.28 -18.98
N GLY A 5 8.34 -19.64 -18.06
CA GLY A 5 7.75 -18.82 -17.01
C GLY A 5 8.50 -17.51 -16.95
N GLY A 6 8.51 -16.79 -18.06
CA GLY A 6 8.92 -15.40 -18.06
C GLY A 6 8.02 -14.69 -17.07
N CYS A 7 8.62 -14.13 -16.01
CA CYS A 7 8.03 -13.11 -15.19
C CYS A 7 7.81 -11.89 -16.10
N GLU A 8 6.79 -11.96 -16.95
CA GLU A 8 6.36 -10.82 -17.76
C GLU A 8 5.65 -9.88 -16.79
N SER A 9 6.45 -9.12 -16.04
CA SER A 9 6.00 -7.87 -15.46
C SER A 9 5.50 -7.03 -16.62
N PRO A 10 4.22 -6.61 -16.65
CA PRO A 10 3.70 -5.80 -17.74
C PRO A 10 4.56 -4.55 -17.85
N ASP A 11 5.11 -4.30 -19.03
CA ASP A 11 5.85 -3.09 -19.34
C ASP A 11 4.92 -1.87 -19.14
N PRO A 12 5.19 -0.96 -18.17
CA PRO A 12 4.43 0.27 -18.02
C PRO A 12 4.90 1.30 -19.05
N GLY A 13 5.01 0.89 -20.32
CA GLY A 13 5.73 1.63 -21.37
C GLY A 13 4.90 2.72 -22.05
N THR A 14 3.61 2.52 -22.30
CA THR A 14 2.88 3.41 -23.25
C THR A 14 1.40 3.66 -22.97
N GLY A 15 0.83 3.15 -21.87
CA GLY A 15 -0.57 3.40 -21.49
C GLY A 15 -0.70 4.56 -20.51
N ASP A 16 -1.80 5.30 -20.61
CA ASP A 16 -2.18 6.39 -19.71
C ASP A 16 -1.92 6.06 -18.22
N VAL A 17 -1.53 7.06 -17.43
CA VAL A 17 -1.39 6.90 -15.98
C VAL A 17 -2.76 6.62 -15.39
N THR A 18 -3.02 5.35 -15.04
CA THR A 18 -4.26 4.89 -14.44
C THR A 18 -4.25 5.09 -12.93
N THR A 19 -5.43 5.04 -12.31
CA THR A 19 -5.58 5.08 -10.86
C THR A 19 -4.78 4.00 -10.14
N ASP A 20 -4.71 2.78 -10.70
CA ASP A 20 -3.97 1.67 -10.09
C ASP A 20 -2.46 1.98 -10.04
N VAL A 21 -1.90 2.52 -11.12
CA VAL A 21 -0.48 2.93 -11.16
C VAL A 21 -0.19 4.06 -10.17
N LEU A 22 -1.13 4.99 -9.96
CA LEU A 22 -1.02 6.02 -8.93
C LEU A 22 -1.08 5.43 -7.52
N ALA A 23 -1.91 4.41 -7.30
CA ALA A 23 -1.99 3.69 -6.03
C ALA A 23 -0.69 2.92 -5.75
N ASP A 24 -0.12 2.23 -6.73
CA ASP A 24 1.16 1.53 -6.61
C ASP A 24 2.31 2.50 -6.35
N LEU A 25 2.30 3.68 -6.99
CA LEU A 25 3.25 4.75 -6.70
C LEU A 25 3.12 5.21 -5.24
N GLN A 26 1.91 5.43 -4.75
CA GLN A 26 1.61 5.87 -3.38
C GLN A 26 1.88 4.77 -2.34
N ALA A 27 1.86 3.50 -2.75
CA ALA A 27 2.22 2.35 -1.91
C ALA A 27 3.74 2.08 -1.92
N GLY A 28 4.51 2.73 -2.80
CA GLY A 28 5.95 2.50 -2.94
C GLY A 28 6.28 1.15 -3.55
N LEU A 29 5.37 0.59 -4.35
CA LEU A 29 5.50 -0.73 -4.98
C LEU A 29 6.18 -0.67 -6.36
N LEU A 30 6.30 0.53 -6.92
CA LEU A 30 6.97 0.74 -8.20
C LEU A 30 8.49 0.78 -8.02
N ASP A 31 9.21 0.28 -9.02
CA ASP A 31 10.64 0.50 -9.13
C ASP A 31 10.97 2.00 -9.33
N ASP A 32 12.20 2.39 -8.99
CA ASP A 32 12.61 3.79 -9.01
C ASP A 32 12.48 4.47 -10.38
N ALA A 33 12.74 3.73 -11.48
CA ALA A 33 12.68 4.28 -12.82
C ALA A 33 11.23 4.55 -13.23
N THR A 34 10.34 3.59 -13.00
CA THR A 34 8.90 3.74 -13.23
C THR A 34 8.32 4.84 -12.35
N ALA A 35 8.66 4.86 -11.06
CA ALA A 35 8.20 5.88 -10.12
C ALA A 35 8.64 7.30 -10.57
N ALA A 36 9.87 7.47 -11.01
CA ALA A 36 10.37 8.75 -11.52
C ALA A 36 9.64 9.20 -12.79
N ARG A 37 9.26 8.27 -13.68
CA ARG A 37 8.46 8.57 -14.87
C ARG A 37 7.05 9.01 -14.49
N VAL A 38 6.35 8.25 -13.64
CA VAL A 38 4.99 8.59 -13.20
C VAL A 38 4.96 9.94 -12.49
N ARG A 39 5.92 10.21 -11.58
CA ARG A 39 6.06 11.53 -10.93
C ARG A 39 6.28 12.68 -11.91
N ARG A 40 6.89 12.42 -13.07
CA ARG A 40 7.03 13.44 -14.12
C ARG A 40 5.69 13.72 -14.80
N ILE A 41 4.92 12.68 -15.10
CA ILE A 41 3.60 12.79 -15.72
C ILE A 41 2.61 13.50 -14.79
N VAL A 42 2.57 13.09 -13.52
CA VAL A 42 1.72 13.71 -12.48
C VAL A 42 1.97 15.22 -12.35
N ARG A 43 3.21 15.69 -12.55
CA ARG A 43 3.52 17.14 -12.52
C ARG A 43 2.94 17.91 -13.71
N THR A 44 2.68 17.25 -14.83
CA THR A 44 2.16 17.87 -16.06
C THR A 44 0.67 17.60 -16.28
N ASP A 45 0.09 16.66 -15.54
CA ASP A 45 -1.32 16.27 -15.61
C ASP A 45 -2.06 16.62 -14.31
N PRO A 46 -2.89 17.69 -14.30
CA PRO A 46 -3.69 18.08 -13.14
C PRO A 46 -4.70 17.03 -12.68
N HIS A 47 -5.19 16.15 -13.56
CA HIS A 47 -6.11 15.09 -13.18
C HIS A 47 -5.39 14.02 -12.36
N ALA A 48 -4.26 13.53 -12.86
CA ALA A 48 -3.41 12.58 -12.14
C ALA A 48 -2.93 13.15 -10.78
N ALA A 49 -2.60 14.45 -10.73
CA ALA A 49 -2.24 15.12 -9.47
C ALA A 49 -3.39 15.12 -8.45
N GLN A 50 -4.61 15.40 -8.89
CA GLN A 50 -5.80 15.37 -8.03
C GLN A 50 -6.10 13.95 -7.53
N THR A 51 -6.01 12.94 -8.39
CA THR A 51 -6.20 11.54 -8.00
C THR A 51 -5.18 11.13 -6.94
N LEU A 52 -3.89 11.42 -7.15
CA LEU A 52 -2.84 11.10 -6.18
C LEU A 52 -3.07 11.81 -4.84
N ALA A 53 -3.42 13.09 -4.85
CA ALA A 53 -3.74 13.83 -3.64
C ALA A 53 -4.96 13.27 -2.88
N GLY A 54 -5.96 12.76 -3.60
CA GLY A 54 -7.11 12.07 -3.01
C GLY A 54 -6.71 10.78 -2.29
N LEU A 55 -5.84 9.98 -2.91
CA LEU A 55 -5.31 8.77 -2.29
C LEU A 55 -4.50 9.08 -1.00
N ASP A 56 -3.63 10.10 -1.06
CA ASP A 56 -2.89 10.57 0.12
C ASP A 56 -3.81 11.07 1.25
N ALA A 57 -4.92 11.73 0.91
CA ALA A 57 -5.92 12.15 1.89
C ALA A 57 -6.61 10.97 2.58
N VAL A 58 -7.02 9.95 1.81
CA VAL A 58 -7.61 8.72 2.38
C VAL A 58 -6.63 8.04 3.31
N ARG A 59 -5.35 7.90 2.92
CA ARG A 59 -4.32 7.32 3.78
C ARG A 59 -4.17 8.07 5.10
N ARG A 60 -4.17 9.42 5.07
CA ARG A 60 -4.11 10.23 6.29
C ARG A 60 -5.33 10.06 7.17
N HIS A 61 -6.54 10.10 6.61
CA HIS A 61 -7.77 9.87 7.37
C HIS A 61 -7.80 8.50 8.02
N LEU A 62 -7.33 7.45 7.33
CA LEU A 62 -7.22 6.11 7.91
C LEU A 62 -6.19 6.04 9.02
N ALA A 63 -5.07 6.77 8.90
CA ALA A 63 -4.08 6.85 9.96
C ALA A 63 -4.61 7.60 11.20
N GLU A 64 -5.36 8.68 10.99
CA GLU A 64 -6.05 9.42 12.05
C GLU A 64 -7.09 8.53 12.75
N LEU A 65 -7.92 7.83 11.97
CA LEU A 65 -8.89 6.87 12.49
C LEU A 65 -8.23 5.72 13.28
N GLY A 66 -7.07 5.24 12.80
CA GLY A 66 -6.31 4.19 13.48
C GLY A 66 -5.63 4.66 14.77
N ALA A 67 -5.36 5.96 14.90
CA ALA A 67 -4.77 6.56 16.10
C ALA A 67 -5.82 6.99 17.13
N ASP A 68 -7.08 7.14 16.71
CA ASP A 68 -8.20 7.47 17.58
C ASP A 68 -8.61 6.26 18.44
N PRO A 69 -8.47 6.33 19.78
CA PRO A 69 -8.83 5.22 20.67
C PRO A 69 -10.33 4.93 20.71
N ASP A 70 -11.17 5.89 20.30
CA ASP A 70 -12.63 5.75 20.30
C ASP A 70 -13.17 5.21 18.97
N SER A 71 -12.32 5.09 17.95
CA SER A 71 -12.69 4.60 16.62
C SER A 71 -13.04 3.11 16.57
N ALA A 72 -12.71 2.34 17.61
CA ALA A 72 -13.08 0.94 17.72
C ALA A 72 -13.31 0.52 19.18
N PRO A 73 -14.20 -0.46 19.44
CA PRO A 73 -14.36 -1.00 20.79
C PRO A 73 -13.06 -1.66 21.28
N ALA A 74 -12.83 -1.57 22.59
CA ALA A 74 -11.67 -2.19 23.24
C ALA A 74 -11.59 -3.69 22.94
N VAL A 75 -10.36 -4.18 22.70
CA VAL A 75 -10.11 -5.61 22.44
C VAL A 75 -10.51 -6.43 23.67
N PRO A 76 -11.32 -7.50 23.52
CA PRO A 76 -11.70 -8.34 24.64
C PRO A 76 -10.47 -8.95 25.34
N PRO A 77 -10.41 -8.93 26.69
CA PRO A 77 -9.22 -9.35 27.43
C PRO A 77 -8.87 -10.83 27.22
N ALA A 78 -9.85 -11.68 26.95
CA ALA A 78 -9.64 -13.09 26.63
C ALA A 78 -8.82 -13.29 25.34
N VAL A 79 -8.99 -12.42 24.34
CA VAL A 79 -8.23 -12.46 23.08
C VAL A 79 -6.77 -12.11 23.35
N LEU A 80 -6.51 -11.03 24.09
CA LEU A 80 -5.16 -10.65 24.49
C LEU A 80 -4.48 -11.74 25.35
N ALA A 81 -5.22 -12.38 26.25
CA ALA A 81 -4.71 -13.48 27.06
C ALA A 81 -4.28 -14.67 26.20
N ARG A 82 -5.09 -15.06 25.20
CA ARG A 82 -4.78 -16.13 24.26
C ARG A 82 -3.53 -15.83 23.42
N ILE A 83 -3.42 -14.62 22.89
CA ILE A 83 -2.23 -14.19 22.12
C ILE A 83 -0.98 -14.25 23.00
N ARG A 84 -1.05 -13.72 24.23
CA ARG A 84 0.07 -13.75 25.18
C ARG A 84 0.49 -15.16 25.59
N ALA A 85 -0.45 -16.10 25.66
CA ALA A 85 -0.13 -17.51 25.92
C ALA A 85 0.62 -18.13 24.73
N ALA A 86 0.07 -17.98 23.52
CA ALA A 86 0.70 -18.49 22.30
C ALA A 86 2.13 -17.96 22.11
N LEU A 87 2.37 -16.66 22.34
CA LEU A 87 3.71 -16.06 22.23
C LEU A 87 4.71 -16.59 23.28
N ARG A 88 4.25 -17.09 24.43
CA ARG A 88 5.11 -17.69 25.46
C ARG A 88 5.48 -19.14 25.14
N ASP A 89 4.60 -19.84 24.42
CA ASP A 89 4.81 -21.22 24.00
C ASP A 89 5.75 -21.33 22.78
N VAL A 90 6.03 -20.22 22.09
CA VAL A 90 7.03 -20.17 21.02
C VAL A 90 8.43 -20.20 21.63
N PRO A 91 9.28 -21.22 21.33
CA PRO A 91 10.66 -21.23 21.77
C PRO A 91 11.40 -20.03 21.16
N ARG A 92 12.07 -19.24 22.00
CA ARG A 92 12.94 -18.16 21.54
C ARG A 92 14.13 -18.80 20.79
N ARG A 93 14.22 -18.51 19.49
CA ARG A 93 15.42 -18.82 18.68
C ARG A 93 16.52 -17.81 18.94
#